data_AF-W1DTV5-F1
#
_entry.id   AF-W1DTV5-F1
#
_cell.length_a   1.000
_cell.length_b   1.000
_cell.length_c   1.000
_cell.angle_alpha   90.00
_cell.angle_beta   90.00
_cell.angle_gamma   90.00
#
_symmetry.space_group_name_H-M   'P 1'
#
loop_
_entity.id
_entity.type
_entity.pdbx_description
1 polymer ?
#
loop_
_entity_poly.entity_id
_entity_poly.type
_entity_poly.pdbx_seq_one_letter_code
_entity_poly.pdbx_strand_id
1 'polypeptide(L)'
;MANGLKFSPRKTALALAVAVVCAWQSPVFAHGSEAHMVPLDKTLQEFGADVQWDDYAQMFTLIKDGAYVKVKPGAKTAIVNGKSLDLPVPVVMKEGKAWVSDTFINDVFQSGLDQTFQVEKRPHPLNSLSAAEISEAVTIVKAAPEFQPNTRFTEISLHEPDKAAVWAFALQGTPVDAPRTADVVMLDGKHVIEAVVDLQNKKNPFLDADQRRPRDGAAR
;
A
#
# COMPACT_ATOMS: atom_id res chain seq x y z
N MET A 1 -2.05 89.68 -9.69
CA MET A 1 -1.70 88.39 -9.06
C MET A 1 -1.87 87.30 -10.11
N ALA A 2 -0.76 86.77 -10.62
CA ALA A 2 -0.75 85.61 -11.50
C ALA A 2 0.52 84.83 -11.16
N ASN A 3 0.39 83.59 -10.74
CA ASN A 3 1.50 82.66 -10.61
C ASN A 3 1.04 81.29 -11.11
N GLY A 4 1.61 80.88 -12.24
CA GLY A 4 1.34 79.60 -12.87
C GLY A 4 2.16 78.47 -12.26
N LEU A 5 1.59 77.26 -12.24
CA LEU A 5 2.35 76.03 -12.10
C LEU A 5 2.47 75.34 -13.46
N LYS A 6 3.72 75.13 -13.87
CA LYS A 6 4.13 74.41 -15.08
C LYS A 6 4.01 72.91 -14.82
N PHE A 7 3.17 72.21 -15.57
CA PHE A 7 3.17 70.75 -15.61
C PHE A 7 4.32 70.25 -16.50
N SER A 8 5.20 69.42 -15.93
CA SER A 8 6.31 68.76 -16.65
C SER A 8 5.85 67.42 -17.20
N PRO A 9 5.99 67.14 -18.51
CA PRO A 9 5.45 65.92 -19.14
C PRO A 9 6.34 64.67 -18.94
N ARG A 10 7.39 64.74 -18.11
CA ARG A 10 8.38 63.65 -17.99
C ARG A 10 8.11 62.62 -16.89
N LYS A 11 6.94 62.66 -16.22
CA LYS A 11 6.63 61.77 -15.09
C LYS A 11 5.39 60.88 -15.28
N THR A 12 4.90 60.72 -16.51
CA THR A 12 3.69 59.93 -16.82
C THR A 12 3.90 58.83 -17.86
N ALA A 13 5.14 58.42 -18.14
CA ALA A 13 5.42 57.33 -19.08
C ALA A 13 5.78 55.98 -18.42
N LEU A 14 6.13 55.96 -17.11
CA LEU A 14 6.66 54.75 -16.47
C LEU A 14 5.61 53.85 -15.79
N ALA A 15 4.38 54.34 -15.61
CA ALA A 15 3.33 53.58 -14.93
C ALA A 15 2.53 52.63 -15.85
N LEU A 16 2.54 52.85 -17.18
CA LEU A 16 1.76 52.02 -18.11
C LEU A 16 2.52 50.80 -18.67
N ALA A 17 3.86 50.78 -18.58
CA ALA A 17 4.65 49.69 -19.15
C ALA A 17 4.71 48.43 -18.25
N VAL A 18 4.47 48.57 -16.95
CA VAL A 18 4.54 47.44 -15.99
C VAL A 18 3.26 46.59 -16.01
N ALA A 19 2.10 47.18 -16.35
CA ALA A 19 0.83 46.46 -16.38
C ALA A 19 0.70 45.47 -17.55
N VAL A 20 1.38 45.74 -18.69
CA VAL A 20 1.33 44.86 -19.87
C VAL A 20 2.21 43.62 -19.69
N VAL A 21 3.30 43.71 -18.92
CA VAL A 21 4.23 42.58 -18.70
C VAL A 21 3.66 41.54 -17.73
N CYS A 22 2.79 41.94 -16.79
CA CYS A 22 2.16 41.00 -15.85
C CYS A 22 0.96 40.23 -16.43
N ALA A 23 0.38 40.68 -17.55
CA ALA A 23 -0.74 39.98 -18.19
C ALA A 23 -0.30 38.76 -19.03
N TRP A 24 1.01 38.57 -19.20
CA TRP A 24 1.62 37.49 -20.00
C TRP A 24 2.44 36.53 -19.14
N GLN A 25 2.30 36.59 -17.82
CA GLN A 25 2.87 35.59 -16.94
C GLN A 25 1.89 34.43 -16.83
N SER A 26 2.14 33.36 -17.59
CA SER A 26 1.58 32.05 -17.31
C SER A 26 1.78 31.73 -15.82
N PRO A 27 0.79 31.13 -15.13
CA PRO A 27 0.98 30.76 -13.73
C PRO A 27 2.21 29.86 -13.62
N VAL A 28 3.24 30.39 -12.96
CA VAL A 28 4.46 29.65 -12.67
C VAL A 28 4.10 28.67 -11.55
N PHE A 29 3.90 27.41 -11.90
CA PHE A 29 3.85 26.32 -10.94
C PHE A 29 5.25 26.22 -10.31
N ALA A 30 5.35 26.66 -9.06
CA ALA A 30 6.57 26.57 -8.28
C ALA A 30 6.87 25.08 -8.01
N HIS A 31 7.69 24.51 -8.89
CA HIS A 31 8.42 23.24 -8.75
C HIS A 31 7.64 21.97 -9.14
N GLY A 32 7.61 21.72 -10.46
CA GLY A 32 7.17 20.48 -11.08
C GLY A 32 6.87 20.74 -12.54
N SER A 33 7.29 19.84 -13.44
CA SER A 33 6.72 19.78 -14.79
C SER A 33 5.18 19.71 -14.71
N GLU A 34 4.48 20.07 -15.79
CA GLU A 34 3.03 19.89 -15.86
C GLU A 34 2.66 18.46 -15.42
N ALA A 35 1.69 18.33 -14.50
CA ALA A 35 1.34 17.04 -13.93
C ALA A 35 0.91 16.07 -15.04
N HIS A 36 1.47 14.86 -15.00
CA HIS A 36 1.10 13.84 -15.97
C HIS A 36 -0.30 13.31 -15.63
N MET A 37 -1.23 13.48 -16.56
CA MET A 37 -2.65 13.21 -16.33
C MET A 37 -3.05 11.87 -16.95
N VAL A 38 -3.84 11.09 -16.20
CA VAL A 38 -4.40 9.81 -16.65
C VAL A 38 -5.94 9.83 -16.55
N PRO A 39 -6.67 9.05 -17.38
CA PRO A 39 -8.12 8.97 -17.30
C PRO A 39 -8.59 8.35 -15.98
N LEU A 40 -9.42 9.07 -15.22
CA LEU A 40 -9.86 8.67 -13.88
C LEU A 40 -10.52 7.28 -13.89
N ASP A 41 -11.53 7.08 -14.74
CA ASP A 41 -12.34 5.86 -14.75
C ASP A 41 -11.48 4.61 -15.03
N LYS A 42 -10.64 4.68 -16.06
CA LYS A 42 -9.77 3.56 -16.46
C LYS A 42 -8.78 3.23 -15.35
N THR A 43 -8.08 4.24 -14.83
CA THR A 43 -7.05 4.07 -13.81
C THR A 43 -7.64 3.51 -12.50
N LEU A 44 -8.83 3.95 -12.09
CA LEU A 44 -9.49 3.45 -10.88
C LEU A 44 -10.09 2.05 -11.06
N GLN A 45 -10.64 1.73 -12.23
CA GLN A 45 -11.10 0.37 -12.53
C GLN A 45 -9.94 -0.64 -12.54
N GLU A 46 -8.79 -0.29 -13.12
CA GLU A 46 -7.59 -1.14 -13.09
C GLU A 46 -7.04 -1.30 -11.67
N PHE A 47 -7.18 -0.29 -10.82
CA PHE A 47 -6.90 -0.37 -9.37
C PHE A 47 -7.94 -1.19 -8.58
N GLY A 48 -9.07 -1.52 -9.21
CA GLY A 48 -10.17 -2.30 -8.61
C GLY A 48 -11.12 -1.46 -7.75
N ALA A 49 -11.16 -0.14 -7.94
CA ALA A 49 -12.09 0.76 -7.25
C ALA A 49 -13.36 0.96 -8.07
N ASP A 50 -14.50 1.06 -7.38
CA ASP A 50 -15.77 1.47 -7.95
C ASP A 50 -15.79 2.99 -8.15
N VAL A 51 -16.31 3.43 -9.30
CA VAL A 51 -16.43 4.84 -9.66
C VAL A 51 -17.88 5.18 -9.95
N GLN A 52 -18.42 6.16 -9.23
CA GLN A 52 -19.78 6.66 -9.42
C GLN A 52 -19.76 8.16 -9.66
N TRP A 53 -20.46 8.61 -10.69
CA TRP A 53 -20.70 10.03 -10.97
C TRP A 53 -22.12 10.42 -10.55
N ASP A 54 -22.23 11.47 -9.74
CA ASP A 54 -23.48 12.15 -9.44
C ASP A 54 -23.54 13.46 -10.24
N ASP A 55 -24.40 13.49 -11.26
CA ASP A 55 -24.56 14.64 -12.14
C ASP A 55 -25.24 15.84 -11.45
N TYR A 56 -26.13 15.59 -10.48
CA TYR A 56 -26.78 16.69 -9.75
C TYR A 56 -25.78 17.37 -8.79
N ALA A 57 -24.99 16.58 -8.07
CA ALA A 57 -24.01 17.09 -7.12
C ALA A 57 -22.68 17.52 -7.78
N GLN A 58 -22.48 17.15 -9.06
CA GLN A 58 -21.24 17.27 -9.82
C GLN A 58 -20.06 16.66 -9.05
N MET A 59 -20.20 15.39 -8.65
CA MET A 59 -19.32 14.73 -7.69
C MET A 59 -19.05 13.28 -8.04
N PHE A 60 -17.79 12.88 -7.93
CA PHE A 60 -17.39 11.49 -7.95
C PHE A 60 -17.45 10.90 -6.54
N THR A 61 -18.00 9.70 -6.44
CA THR A 61 -17.83 8.80 -5.30
C THR A 61 -16.96 7.63 -5.74
N LEU A 62 -15.83 7.43 -5.06
CA LEU A 62 -14.86 6.37 -5.36
C LEU A 62 -14.79 5.43 -4.15
N ILE A 63 -14.90 4.13 -4.38
CA ILE A 63 -14.97 3.14 -3.29
C ILE A 63 -13.95 2.02 -3.56
N LYS A 64 -13.09 1.75 -2.58
CA LYS A 64 -12.19 0.59 -2.59
C LYS A 64 -12.04 0.06 -1.17
N ASP A 65 -12.43 -1.19 -0.94
CA ASP A 65 -12.36 -1.85 0.37
C ASP A 65 -12.99 -0.98 1.48
N GLY A 66 -12.20 -0.44 2.41
CA GLY A 66 -12.64 0.46 3.49
C GLY A 66 -12.59 1.95 3.15
N ALA A 67 -12.03 2.33 1.99
CA ALA A 67 -11.91 3.72 1.57
C ALA A 67 -13.16 4.18 0.81
N TYR A 68 -13.82 5.21 1.34
CA TYR A 68 -14.96 5.89 0.73
C TYR A 68 -14.59 7.35 0.47
N VAL A 69 -14.42 7.68 -0.81
CA VAL A 69 -13.89 8.97 -1.25
C VAL A 69 -14.96 9.76 -1.99
N LYS A 70 -15.08 11.05 -1.69
CA LYS A 70 -15.87 12.00 -2.47
C LYS A 70 -14.97 13.09 -3.03
N VAL A 71 -15.03 13.35 -4.32
CA VAL A 71 -14.22 14.38 -4.97
C VAL A 71 -15.01 15.10 -6.06
N LYS A 72 -14.92 16.43 -6.08
CA LYS A 72 -15.51 17.25 -7.13
C LYS A 72 -14.44 17.69 -8.13
N PRO A 73 -14.72 17.66 -9.45
CA PRO A 73 -13.81 18.25 -10.42
C PRO A 73 -13.49 19.72 -10.12
N GLY A 74 -12.24 20.12 -10.27
CA GLY A 74 -11.72 21.46 -9.98
C GLY A 74 -11.52 21.78 -8.51
N ALA A 75 -12.00 20.95 -7.58
CA ALA A 75 -11.75 21.15 -6.15
C ALA A 75 -10.30 20.85 -5.80
N LYS A 76 -9.73 21.67 -4.91
CA LYS A 76 -8.40 21.45 -4.33
C LYS A 76 -8.39 20.44 -3.19
N THR A 77 -9.56 19.91 -2.84
CA THR A 77 -9.72 18.95 -1.74
C THR A 77 -10.63 17.80 -2.15
N ALA A 78 -10.40 16.64 -1.54
CA ALA A 78 -11.29 15.50 -1.53
C ALA A 78 -11.73 15.19 -0.08
N ILE A 79 -12.77 14.40 0.07
CA ILE A 79 -13.18 13.84 1.36
C ILE A 79 -12.90 12.34 1.35
N VAL A 80 -12.08 11.84 2.28
CA VAL A 80 -11.77 10.43 2.46
C VAL A 80 -12.29 10.00 3.83
N ASN A 81 -13.24 9.06 3.88
CA ASN A 81 -13.87 8.58 5.12
C ASN A 81 -14.35 9.71 6.04
N GLY A 82 -14.94 10.76 5.44
CA GLY A 82 -15.47 11.94 6.14
C GLY A 82 -14.44 13.02 6.51
N LYS A 83 -13.14 12.79 6.28
CA LYS A 83 -12.06 13.76 6.54
C LYS A 83 -11.61 14.46 5.25
N SER A 84 -11.28 15.74 5.35
CA SER A 84 -10.75 16.50 4.21
C SER A 84 -9.30 16.12 3.92
N LEU A 85 -8.96 16.03 2.64
CA LEU A 85 -7.63 15.79 2.10
C LEU A 85 -7.32 16.84 1.04
N ASP A 86 -6.17 17.50 1.14
CA ASP A 86 -5.70 18.41 0.11
C ASP A 86 -5.18 17.62 -1.10
N LEU A 87 -5.61 18.01 -2.30
CA LEU A 87 -5.18 17.42 -3.56
C LEU A 87 -4.07 18.28 -4.17
N PRO A 88 -2.86 17.72 -4.41
CA PRO A 88 -1.80 18.43 -5.12
C PRO A 88 -2.26 18.89 -6.51
N VAL A 89 -3.03 18.04 -7.19
CA VAL A 89 -3.61 18.30 -8.51
C VAL A 89 -5.10 17.99 -8.45
N PRO A 90 -5.99 18.98 -8.69
CA PRO A 90 -7.43 18.75 -8.77
C PRO A 90 -7.79 17.73 -9.86
N VAL A 91 -8.93 17.05 -9.69
CA VAL A 91 -9.55 16.28 -10.78
C VAL A 91 -9.97 17.25 -11.88
N VAL A 92 -9.62 16.97 -13.14
CA VAL A 92 -9.90 17.84 -14.29
C VAL A 92 -10.87 17.15 -15.24
N MET A 93 -11.88 17.88 -15.73
CA MET A 93 -12.73 17.42 -16.83
C MET A 93 -12.13 17.85 -18.17
N LYS A 94 -11.86 16.90 -19.07
CA LYS A 94 -11.49 17.15 -20.47
C LYS A 94 -12.41 16.33 -21.37
N GLU A 95 -13.09 17.00 -22.30
CA GLU A 95 -14.01 16.36 -23.27
C GLU A 95 -15.07 15.47 -22.59
N GLY A 96 -15.59 15.91 -21.45
CA GLY A 96 -16.60 15.16 -20.68
C GLY A 96 -16.06 13.96 -19.89
N LYS A 97 -14.75 13.71 -19.91
CA LYS A 97 -14.09 12.65 -19.12
C LYS A 97 -13.28 13.25 -17.98
N ALA A 98 -13.25 12.58 -16.85
CA ALA A 98 -12.42 12.97 -15.72
C ALA A 98 -10.97 12.47 -15.89
N TRP A 99 -10.04 13.33 -15.50
CA TRP A 99 -8.60 13.09 -15.53
C TRP A 99 -8.01 13.43 -14.17
N VAL A 100 -7.03 12.65 -13.73
CA VAL A 100 -6.33 12.83 -12.45
C VAL A 100 -4.82 12.75 -12.65
N SER A 101 -4.05 13.23 -11.67
CA SER A 101 -2.61 12.97 -11.60
C SER A 101 -2.35 11.46 -11.59
N ASP A 102 -1.25 11.02 -12.19
CA ASP A 102 -0.78 9.64 -12.06
C ASP A 102 -0.44 9.25 -10.60
N THR A 103 -0.22 10.23 -9.72
CA THR A 103 -0.06 10.03 -8.27
C THR A 103 -1.37 9.94 -7.49
N PHE A 104 -2.52 10.25 -8.09
CA PHE A 104 -3.80 10.44 -7.38
C PHE A 104 -4.20 9.25 -6.50
N ILE A 105 -4.00 8.01 -6.99
CA ILE A 105 -4.34 6.81 -6.21
C ILE A 105 -3.54 6.77 -4.90
N ASN A 106 -2.24 7.02 -4.96
CA ASN A 106 -1.39 7.01 -3.77
C ASN A 106 -1.74 8.17 -2.84
N ASP A 107 -1.91 9.38 -3.40
CA ASP A 107 -2.20 10.57 -2.63
C ASP A 107 -3.53 10.44 -1.86
N VAL A 108 -4.52 9.76 -2.44
CA VAL A 108 -5.86 9.61 -1.85
C VAL A 108 -6.00 8.34 -1.03
N PHE A 109 -5.78 7.17 -1.63
CA PHE A 109 -6.06 5.87 -1.01
C PHE A 109 -4.95 5.40 -0.08
N GLN A 110 -3.74 5.97 -0.17
CA GLN A 110 -2.63 5.72 0.76
C GLN A 110 -2.32 6.92 1.66
N SER A 111 -3.27 7.87 1.77
CA SER A 111 -3.16 9.07 2.61
C SER A 111 -3.05 8.80 4.12
N GLY A 112 -3.41 7.59 4.57
CA GLY A 112 -3.59 7.25 5.99
C GLY A 112 -4.91 7.74 6.60
N LEU A 113 -5.80 8.35 5.80
CA LEU A 113 -7.14 8.73 6.24
C LEU A 113 -8.10 7.54 6.27
N ASP A 114 -7.88 6.53 5.42
CA ASP A 114 -8.44 5.21 5.63
C ASP A 114 -7.65 4.49 6.72
N GLN A 115 -8.33 4.16 7.82
CA GLN A 115 -7.75 3.52 9.00
C GLN A 115 -8.10 2.05 9.11
N THR A 116 -8.77 1.48 8.09
CA THR A 116 -9.19 0.08 8.05
C THR A 116 -8.01 -0.87 8.23
N PHE A 117 -6.86 -0.54 7.64
CA PHE A 117 -5.61 -1.29 7.80
C PHE A 117 -4.60 -0.47 8.61
N GLN A 118 -3.97 -1.11 9.58
CA GLN A 118 -2.92 -0.52 10.42
C GLN A 118 -1.65 -1.35 10.31
N VAL A 119 -0.50 -0.68 10.39
CA VAL A 119 0.79 -1.38 10.41
C VAL A 119 0.92 -2.17 11.70
N GLU A 120 1.10 -3.48 11.57
CA GLU A 120 1.46 -4.34 12.68
C GLU A 120 2.91 -4.06 13.10
N LYS A 121 3.10 -3.45 14.27
CA LYS A 121 4.45 -3.10 14.78
C LYS A 121 5.17 -4.28 15.41
N ARG A 122 4.42 -5.27 15.90
CA ARG A 122 4.94 -6.48 16.53
C ARG A 122 4.24 -7.66 15.86
N PRO A 123 4.94 -8.41 15.00
CA PRO A 123 4.36 -9.53 14.28
C PRO A 123 3.70 -10.52 15.23
N HIS A 124 2.45 -10.87 14.98
CA HIS A 124 1.74 -11.89 15.74
C HIS A 124 2.44 -13.24 15.54
N PRO A 125 2.65 -14.04 16.61
CA PRO A 125 3.38 -15.31 16.51
C PRO A 125 2.69 -16.33 15.60
N LEU A 126 1.38 -16.20 15.38
CA LEU A 126 0.58 -17.02 14.46
C LEU A 126 0.41 -16.42 13.05
N ASN A 127 1.13 -15.35 12.70
CA ASN A 127 1.15 -14.87 11.32
C ASN A 127 1.60 -16.01 10.41
N SER A 128 0.86 -16.28 9.34
CA SER A 128 1.25 -17.26 8.32
C SER A 128 2.65 -16.96 7.78
N LEU A 129 3.28 -17.97 7.20
CA LEU A 129 4.58 -17.79 6.57
C LEU A 129 4.50 -16.74 5.46
N SER A 130 5.44 -15.81 5.46
CA SER A 130 5.61 -14.87 4.35
C SER A 130 6.12 -15.58 3.10
N ALA A 131 6.00 -14.95 1.94
CA ALA A 131 6.54 -15.50 0.69
C ALA A 131 8.05 -15.77 0.76
N ALA A 132 8.80 -14.93 1.49
CA ALA A 132 10.22 -15.10 1.72
C ALA A 132 10.51 -16.34 2.60
N GLU A 133 9.73 -16.53 3.67
CA GLU A 133 9.85 -17.69 4.56
C GLU A 133 9.49 -19.01 3.86
N ILE A 134 8.46 -19.02 3.02
CA ILE A 134 8.12 -20.18 2.19
C ILE A 134 9.29 -20.52 1.25
N SER A 135 9.86 -19.50 0.60
CA SER A 135 10.98 -19.68 -0.32
C SER A 135 12.25 -20.19 0.39
N GLU A 136 12.50 -19.69 1.59
CA GLU A 136 13.60 -20.14 2.46
C GLU A 136 13.38 -21.59 2.90
N ALA A 137 12.17 -21.95 3.36
CA ALA A 137 11.85 -23.32 3.75
C ALA A 137 12.09 -24.31 2.59
N VAL A 138 11.65 -23.96 1.38
CA VAL A 138 11.89 -24.74 0.15
C VAL A 138 13.38 -24.84 -0.17
N THR A 139 14.15 -23.78 0.05
CA THR A 139 15.60 -23.79 -0.18
C THR A 139 16.30 -24.73 0.79
N ILE A 140 15.93 -24.69 2.07
CA ILE A 140 16.52 -25.54 3.11
C ILE A 140 16.25 -27.02 2.84
N VAL A 141 15.00 -27.40 2.52
CA VAL A 141 14.66 -28.81 2.21
C VAL A 141 15.33 -29.31 0.93
N LYS A 142 15.47 -28.46 -0.09
CA LYS A 142 16.16 -28.82 -1.35
C LYS A 142 17.66 -29.01 -1.19
N ALA A 143 18.28 -28.39 -0.18
CA ALA A 143 19.70 -28.51 0.08
C ALA A 143 20.07 -29.84 0.77
N ALA A 144 19.08 -30.57 1.30
CA ALA A 144 19.31 -31.82 1.99
C ALA A 144 19.64 -32.97 1.01
N PRO A 145 20.59 -33.88 1.36
CA PRO A 145 20.97 -35.00 0.51
C PRO A 145 19.83 -35.94 0.13
N GLU A 146 18.79 -36.02 0.97
CA GLU A 146 17.65 -36.92 0.79
C GLU A 146 16.61 -36.40 -0.22
N PHE A 147 16.68 -35.11 -0.61
CA PHE A 147 15.68 -34.48 -1.46
C PHE A 147 15.76 -34.97 -2.92
N GLN A 148 14.64 -35.49 -3.44
CA GLN A 148 14.54 -35.95 -4.84
C GLN A 148 14.01 -34.84 -5.78
N PRO A 149 14.51 -34.71 -7.02
CA PRO A 149 14.11 -33.62 -7.93
C PRO A 149 12.62 -33.53 -8.27
N ASN A 150 11.88 -34.63 -8.24
CA ASN A 150 10.44 -34.73 -8.53
C ASN A 150 9.56 -34.65 -7.27
N THR A 151 10.16 -34.38 -6.11
CA THR A 151 9.44 -34.15 -4.86
C THR A 151 8.49 -32.97 -5.01
N ARG A 152 7.23 -33.15 -4.60
CA ARG A 152 6.20 -32.11 -4.57
C ARG A 152 5.93 -31.68 -3.15
N PHE A 153 5.51 -30.44 -2.95
CA PHE A 153 5.07 -29.93 -1.66
C PHE A 153 3.54 -30.06 -1.57
N THR A 154 3.05 -30.79 -0.58
CA THR A 154 1.61 -30.87 -0.29
C THR A 154 1.19 -29.84 0.75
N GLU A 155 2.10 -29.45 1.65
CA GLU A 155 1.88 -28.41 2.64
C GLU A 155 3.20 -27.72 3.00
N ILE A 156 3.17 -26.40 3.13
CA ILE A 156 4.21 -25.59 3.77
C ILE A 156 3.47 -24.59 4.66
N SER A 157 3.53 -24.79 5.97
CA SER A 157 2.75 -24.03 6.94
C SER A 157 3.62 -23.63 8.13
N LEU A 158 3.16 -22.64 8.88
CA LEU A 158 3.82 -22.24 10.13
C LEU A 158 3.74 -23.41 11.11
N HIS A 159 4.89 -23.83 11.64
CA HIS A 159 4.90 -24.72 12.78
C HIS A 159 4.52 -23.90 14.02
N GLU A 160 3.34 -24.18 14.58
CA GLU A 160 2.75 -23.35 15.63
C GLU A 160 3.66 -23.28 16.87
N PRO A 161 3.94 -22.07 17.41
CA PRO A 161 4.66 -21.92 18.67
C PRO A 161 3.87 -22.50 19.86
N ASP A 162 4.55 -22.63 21.00
CA ASP A 162 3.89 -23.06 22.24
C ASP A 162 2.65 -22.21 22.56
N LYS A 163 1.54 -22.89 22.84
CA LYS A 163 0.24 -22.27 23.07
C LYS A 163 0.27 -21.27 24.23
N ALA A 164 0.97 -21.58 25.34
CA ALA A 164 1.03 -20.68 26.48
C ALA A 164 1.83 -19.41 26.14
N ALA A 165 2.91 -19.53 25.35
CA ALA A 165 3.66 -18.39 24.85
C ALA A 165 2.81 -17.50 23.92
N VAL A 166 2.00 -18.08 23.04
CA VAL A 166 1.07 -17.32 22.18
C VAL A 166 0.03 -16.57 23.01
N TRP A 167 -0.52 -17.18 24.05
CA TRP A 167 -1.44 -16.50 24.96
C TRP A 167 -0.78 -15.38 25.76
N ALA A 168 0.46 -15.58 26.23
CA ALA A 168 1.22 -14.53 26.90
C ALA A 168 1.49 -13.35 25.95
N PHE A 169 1.79 -13.61 24.68
CA PHE A 169 1.89 -12.56 23.66
C PHE A 169 0.57 -11.80 23.50
N ALA A 170 -0.54 -12.50 23.31
CA ALA A 170 -1.84 -11.88 23.03
C ALA A 170 -2.39 -11.07 24.22
N LEU A 171 -2.24 -11.58 25.44
CA LEU A 171 -2.84 -10.99 26.64
C LEU A 171 -1.92 -10.02 27.38
N GLN A 172 -0.60 -10.26 27.35
CA GLN A 172 0.37 -9.53 28.15
C GLN A 172 1.39 -8.77 27.28
N GLY A 173 1.42 -9.05 25.98
CA GLY A 173 2.40 -8.47 25.07
C GLY A 173 3.80 -9.07 25.23
N THR A 174 3.95 -10.20 25.91
CA THR A 174 5.24 -10.89 26.09
C THR A 174 5.73 -11.44 24.75
N PRO A 175 6.94 -11.11 24.27
CA PRO A 175 7.49 -11.70 23.05
C PRO A 175 7.59 -13.23 23.15
N VAL A 176 7.49 -13.90 22.00
CA VAL A 176 7.75 -15.34 21.91
C VAL A 176 9.21 -15.54 21.50
N ASP A 177 10.04 -16.03 22.43
CA ASP A 177 11.50 -16.16 22.24
C ASP A 177 11.91 -17.45 21.49
N ALA A 178 10.95 -18.20 20.93
CA ALA A 178 11.21 -19.40 20.15
C ALA A 178 11.56 -19.07 18.68
N PRO A 179 12.44 -19.84 18.03
CA PRO A 179 12.71 -19.67 16.62
C PRO A 179 11.46 -19.97 15.79
N ARG A 180 11.23 -19.16 14.77
CA ARG A 180 10.12 -19.36 13.83
C ARG A 180 10.44 -20.56 12.94
N THR A 181 9.55 -21.55 12.96
CA THR A 181 9.73 -22.84 12.28
C THR A 181 8.57 -23.09 11.31
N ALA A 182 8.80 -23.96 10.33
CA ALA A 182 7.82 -24.32 9.31
C ALA A 182 7.65 -25.84 9.22
N ASP A 183 6.41 -26.30 9.19
CA ASP A 183 6.07 -27.67 8.80
C ASP A 183 6.09 -27.77 7.27
N VAL A 184 6.85 -28.74 6.76
CA VAL A 184 6.99 -28.99 5.33
C VAL A 184 6.62 -30.44 5.04
N VAL A 185 5.47 -30.63 4.40
CA VAL A 185 4.99 -31.94 3.98
C VAL A 185 5.26 -32.10 2.48
N MET A 186 6.04 -33.13 2.17
CA MET A 186 6.55 -33.44 0.85
C MET A 186 6.05 -34.80 0.37
N LEU A 187 5.98 -34.94 -0.95
CA LEU A 187 5.58 -36.15 -1.63
C LEU A 187 6.63 -36.52 -2.69
N ASP A 188 7.47 -37.50 -2.36
CA ASP A 188 8.39 -38.14 -3.29
C ASP A 188 7.70 -39.33 -3.96
N GLY A 189 7.27 -39.15 -5.21
CA GLY A 189 6.40 -40.10 -5.90
C GLY A 189 5.07 -40.27 -5.15
N LYS A 190 4.97 -41.33 -4.34
CA LYS A 190 3.82 -41.67 -3.47
C LYS A 190 4.18 -41.70 -1.97
N HIS A 191 5.43 -41.44 -1.61
CA HIS A 191 5.93 -41.47 -0.25
C HIS A 191 5.81 -40.09 0.39
N VAL A 192 5.11 -40.01 1.51
CA VAL A 192 4.98 -38.78 2.30
C VAL A 192 6.22 -38.62 3.18
N ILE A 193 6.78 -37.43 3.19
CA ILE A 193 7.93 -37.02 4.00
C ILE A 193 7.51 -35.78 4.77
N GLU A 194 7.68 -35.79 6.09
CA GLU A 194 7.39 -34.66 6.97
C GLU A 194 8.69 -34.11 7.53
N ALA A 195 8.81 -32.79 7.52
CA ALA A 195 9.99 -32.07 7.96
C ALA A 195 9.60 -30.83 8.75
N VAL A 196 10.43 -30.47 9.73
CA VAL A 196 10.31 -29.20 10.47
C VAL A 196 11.57 -28.39 10.20
N VAL A 197 11.40 -27.20 9.65
CA VAL A 197 12.51 -26.31 9.25
C VAL A 197 12.60 -25.14 10.21
N ASP A 198 13.80 -24.90 10.76
CA ASP A 198 14.11 -23.67 11.49
C ASP A 198 14.52 -22.55 10.51
N LEU A 199 13.66 -21.54 10.37
CA LEU A 199 13.83 -20.45 9.41
C LEU A 199 14.87 -19.42 9.87
N GLN A 200 15.15 -19.34 11.17
CA GLN A 200 16.14 -18.40 11.73
C GLN A 200 17.54 -18.97 11.66
N ASN A 201 17.70 -20.22 12.11
CA ASN A 201 19.01 -20.87 12.20
C ASN A 201 19.37 -21.68 10.95
N LYS A 202 18.43 -21.80 9.99
CA LYS A 202 18.61 -22.54 8.73
C LYS A 202 19.07 -23.98 8.95
N LYS A 203 18.52 -24.65 9.97
CA LYS A 203 18.90 -26.01 10.36
C LYS A 203 18.12 -27.06 9.56
N ASN A 204 18.75 -28.21 9.37
CA ASN A 204 18.33 -29.27 8.45
C ASN A 204 16.90 -29.80 8.77
N PRO A 205 16.05 -30.10 7.77
CA PRO A 205 14.62 -30.40 7.95
C PRO A 205 14.31 -31.80 8.49
N PHE A 206 15.26 -32.73 8.38
CA PHE A 206 15.03 -34.13 8.69
C PHE A 206 15.19 -34.32 10.19
N LEU A 207 14.07 -34.48 10.88
CA LEU A 207 14.03 -34.74 12.31
C LEU A 207 15.02 -35.87 12.64
N ASP A 208 15.89 -35.61 13.61
CA ASP A 208 16.42 -36.65 14.50
C ASP A 208 15.25 -37.57 14.87
N ALA A 209 15.46 -38.88 14.84
CA ALA A 209 14.41 -39.88 15.03
C ALA A 209 13.57 -39.69 16.31
N ASP A 210 14.06 -38.89 17.27
CA ASP A 210 13.49 -38.59 18.58
C ASP A 210 12.37 -37.51 18.56
N GLN A 211 12.25 -36.71 17.50
CA GLN A 211 11.22 -35.64 17.41
C GLN A 211 10.02 -35.98 16.52
N ARG A 212 9.89 -37.23 16.05
CA ARG A 212 8.65 -37.73 15.45
C ARG A 212 7.58 -37.84 16.53
N ARG A 213 6.96 -36.73 16.93
CA ARG A 213 5.77 -36.78 17.76
C ARG A 213 4.64 -37.41 16.93
N PRO A 214 3.95 -38.44 17.43
CA PRO A 214 2.64 -38.77 16.88
C PRO A 214 1.76 -37.53 17.01
N ARG A 215 1.00 -37.18 15.96
CA ARG A 215 -0.18 -36.33 16.16
C ARG A 215 -1.08 -37.07 17.14
N ASP A 216 -1.10 -36.64 18.39
CA ASP A 216 -2.13 -37.06 19.33
C ASP A 216 -3.47 -36.58 18.74
N GLY A 217 -4.14 -37.49 18.04
CA GLY A 217 -5.56 -37.41 17.76
C GLY A 217 -6.31 -37.59 19.07
N ALA A 218 -6.31 -36.56 19.91
CA ALA A 218 -7.22 -36.48 21.05
C ALA A 218 -8.60 -36.03 20.55
N ALA A 219 -9.44 -37.05 20.41
CA ALA A 219 -10.88 -37.10 20.18
C ALA A 219 -11.75 -35.87 20.53
N ARG A 220 -12.74 -35.67 19.64
CA ARG A 220 -14.09 -35.05 19.81
C ARG A 220 -14.18 -33.57 20.18
#